data_AF-A0A034W6W7-F1
#
_entry.id   AF-A0A034W6W7-F1
#
_cell.length_a   1.000
_cell.length_b   1.000
_cell.length_c   1.000
_cell.angle_alpha   90.00
_cell.angle_beta   90.00
_cell.angle_gamma   90.00
#
_symmetry.space_group_name_H-M   'P 1'
#
loop_
_entity.id
_entity.type
_entity.pdbx_description
1 polymer ?
#
loop_
_entity_poly.entity_id
_entity_poly.type
_entity_poly.pdbx_seq_one_letter_code
_entity_poly.pdbx_strand_id
1 'polypeptide(L)'
;MDLGGAPYAYTPFCDSRKEMEGFRFWKQGYWRSHLMGRRYHISALYVVDLKRFRKIAAGDRLRGQYQALSQDPNSLANLDQDLPNNMIHQVAIKSLPDEWLWCQTWCSDSSFKKAKVIDLCNNPMTKEAKLTAAQRIVPEWKDYDVEIKNLMMKIEDHENTDHYAQASASNGSPKSSNENNDDKNMKHEEL
;
A
#
# COMPACT_ATOMS: atom_id res chain seq x y z
N MET A 1 -14.61 16.28 2.51
CA MET A 1 -13.49 17.25 2.51
C MET A 1 -13.57 18.04 1.22
N ASP A 2 -13.40 19.36 1.27
CA ASP A 2 -13.31 20.19 0.07
C ASP A 2 -11.88 20.17 -0.50
N LEU A 3 -11.74 19.79 -1.78
CA LEU A 3 -10.45 19.72 -2.48
C LEU A 3 -10.07 21.05 -3.16
N GLY A 4 -10.92 22.09 -3.07
CA GLY A 4 -10.63 23.40 -3.66
C GLY A 4 -10.49 23.35 -5.18
N GLY A 5 -11.20 22.44 -5.85
CA GLY A 5 -11.11 22.21 -7.29
C GLY A 5 -9.90 21.40 -7.77
N ALA A 6 -9.03 20.94 -6.87
CA ALA A 6 -8.00 19.96 -7.19
C ALA A 6 -8.62 18.59 -7.51
N PRO A 7 -8.13 17.87 -8.54
CA PRO A 7 -8.62 16.52 -8.87
C PRO A 7 -8.24 15.45 -7.85
N TYR A 8 -7.21 15.69 -7.04
CA TYR A 8 -6.77 14.78 -5.99
C TYR A 8 -6.07 15.50 -4.84
N ALA A 9 -5.96 14.82 -3.71
CA ALA A 9 -5.31 15.28 -2.50
C ALA A 9 -4.36 14.23 -1.95
N TYR A 10 -3.21 14.67 -1.46
CA TYR A 10 -2.17 13.80 -0.90
C TYR A 10 -1.66 14.37 0.42
N THR A 11 -1.11 13.51 1.27
CA THR A 11 -0.41 13.94 2.49
C THR A 11 1.03 14.36 2.18
N PRO A 12 1.50 15.55 2.60
CA PRO A 12 2.90 15.94 2.46
C PRO A 12 3.80 15.13 3.40
N PHE A 13 5.10 15.07 3.10
CA PHE A 13 6.08 14.56 4.07
C PHE A 13 6.09 15.40 5.36
N CYS A 14 6.13 14.73 6.52
CA CYS A 14 6.32 15.39 7.82
C CYS A 14 7.71 16.03 7.93
N ASP A 15 7.78 17.29 8.35
CA ASP A 15 9.03 18.04 8.58
C ASP A 15 9.44 18.16 10.07
N SER A 16 8.77 17.43 10.95
CA SER A 16 8.91 17.58 12.40
C SER A 16 10.11 16.84 13.00
N ARG A 17 10.52 15.68 12.46
CA ARG A 17 11.74 14.98 12.92
C ARG A 17 12.99 15.59 12.26
N LYS A 18 13.81 16.28 13.05
CA LYS A 18 14.94 17.08 12.56
C LYS A 18 16.20 16.26 12.33
N GLU A 19 16.35 15.15 13.04
CA GLU A 19 17.45 14.21 12.89
C GLU A 19 17.49 13.59 11.49
N MET A 20 16.34 13.57 10.79
CA MET A 20 16.22 13.03 9.44
C MET A 20 16.48 14.04 8.32
N GLU A 21 16.87 15.28 8.62
CA GLU A 21 17.00 16.35 7.61
C GLU A 21 17.95 15.97 6.46
N GLY A 22 19.04 15.25 6.78
CA GLY A 22 20.01 14.78 5.78
C GLY A 22 19.44 13.80 4.76
N PHE A 23 18.34 13.11 5.06
CA PHE A 23 17.69 12.14 4.16
C PHE A 23 16.55 12.77 3.32
N ARG A 24 16.23 14.05 3.51
CA ARG A 24 15.14 14.74 2.81
C ARG A 24 15.58 15.16 1.41
N PHE A 25 15.70 14.19 0.51
CA PHE A 25 16.14 14.42 -0.87
C PHE A 25 15.30 15.47 -1.62
N TRP A 26 14.00 15.57 -1.30
CA TRP A 26 13.08 16.53 -1.94
C TRP A 26 13.38 18.00 -1.59
N LYS A 27 14.21 18.26 -0.56
CA LYS A 27 14.67 19.61 -0.19
C LYS A 27 15.98 20.00 -0.89
N GLN A 28 16.49 19.17 -1.80
CA GLN A 28 17.76 19.39 -2.48
C GLN A 28 17.63 19.20 -4.00
N GLY A 29 18.66 19.65 -4.74
CA GLY A 29 18.82 19.39 -6.17
C GLY A 29 17.61 19.69 -7.03
N TYR A 30 17.27 18.72 -7.89
CA TYR A 30 16.16 18.80 -8.84
C TYR A 30 14.82 19.09 -8.15
N TRP A 31 14.46 18.32 -7.12
CA TRP A 31 13.16 18.44 -6.47
C TRP A 31 12.96 19.80 -5.80
N ARG A 32 13.97 20.33 -5.11
CA ARG A 32 13.87 21.68 -4.53
C ARG A 32 13.56 22.73 -5.60
N SER A 33 14.26 22.65 -6.72
CA SER A 33 14.14 23.61 -7.82
C SER A 33 12.79 23.47 -8.51
N HIS A 34 12.36 22.23 -8.79
CA HIS A 34 11.10 21.91 -9.44
C HIS A 34 9.88 22.29 -8.60
N LEU A 35 9.90 22.01 -7.29
CA LEU A 35 8.75 22.24 -6.42
C LEU A 35 8.48 23.73 -6.15
N MET A 36 9.48 24.61 -6.28
CA MET A 36 9.33 26.07 -6.10
C MET A 36 8.60 26.46 -4.81
N GLY A 37 8.95 25.81 -3.69
CA GLY A 37 8.34 26.04 -2.38
C GLY A 37 7.05 25.27 -2.11
N ARG A 38 6.54 24.49 -3.08
CA ARG A 38 5.47 23.51 -2.84
C ARG A 38 6.01 22.33 -2.02
N ARG A 39 5.12 21.70 -1.25
CA ARG A 39 5.47 20.49 -0.48
C ARG A 39 5.60 19.30 -1.42
N TYR A 40 6.46 18.35 -1.04
CA TYR A 40 6.57 17.04 -1.68
C TYR A 40 5.63 16.06 -0.95
N HIS A 41 4.80 15.34 -1.71
CA HIS A 41 3.69 14.52 -1.21
C HIS A 41 4.00 13.02 -1.25
N ILE A 42 3.39 12.27 -0.32
CA ILE A 42 3.53 10.81 -0.14
C ILE A 42 2.34 10.09 -0.79
N SER A 43 2.60 9.01 -1.54
CA SER A 43 1.58 8.22 -2.25
C SER A 43 0.84 7.17 -1.39
N ALA A 44 1.19 7.02 -0.11
CA ALA A 44 0.60 6.05 0.81
C ALA A 44 -0.87 6.34 1.15
N LEU A 45 -1.28 7.62 1.17
CA LEU A 45 -2.67 8.03 1.41
C LEU A 45 -3.04 9.21 0.51
N TYR A 46 -4.11 9.03 -0.24
CA TYR A 46 -4.63 10.07 -1.14
C TYR A 46 -6.14 9.94 -1.37
N VAL A 47 -6.73 11.02 -1.87
CA VAL A 47 -8.14 11.10 -2.26
C VAL A 47 -8.20 11.54 -3.71
N VAL A 48 -9.08 10.95 -4.51
CA VAL A 48 -9.32 11.34 -5.91
C VAL A 48 -10.78 11.76 -6.09
N ASP A 49 -11.01 13.01 -6.50
CA ASP A 49 -12.31 13.40 -7.04
C ASP A 49 -12.39 12.93 -8.49
N LEU A 50 -12.94 11.73 -8.68
CA LEU A 50 -13.06 11.10 -9.99
C LEU A 50 -13.85 11.94 -11.01
N LYS A 51 -14.85 12.72 -10.56
CA LYS A 51 -15.64 13.57 -11.47
C LYS A 51 -14.76 14.72 -11.97
N ARG A 52 -14.05 15.40 -11.08
CA ARG A 52 -13.11 16.48 -11.44
C ARG A 52 -11.93 15.95 -12.26
N PHE A 53 -11.34 14.84 -11.84
CA PHE A 53 -10.21 14.19 -12.49
C PHE A 53 -10.50 13.89 -13.95
N ARG A 54 -11.67 13.29 -14.25
CA ARG A 54 -12.15 13.06 -15.62
C ARG A 54 -12.46 14.37 -16.35
N LYS A 55 -13.16 15.31 -15.71
CA LYS A 55 -13.56 16.59 -16.31
C LYS A 55 -12.38 17.40 -16.85
N ILE A 56 -11.20 17.29 -16.23
CA ILE A 56 -10.00 18.03 -16.66
C ILE A 56 -9.00 17.18 -17.45
N ALA A 57 -9.36 15.94 -17.79
CA ALA A 57 -8.49 14.96 -18.44
C ALA A 57 -7.14 14.78 -17.71
N ALA A 58 -7.15 14.77 -16.36
CA ALA A 58 -5.92 14.66 -15.56
C ALA A 58 -5.15 13.36 -15.88
N GLY A 59 -5.87 12.25 -16.10
CA GLY A 59 -5.28 10.96 -16.44
C GLY A 59 -4.50 10.98 -17.76
N ASP A 60 -5.00 11.68 -18.79
CA ASP A 60 -4.27 11.80 -20.07
C ASP A 60 -2.99 12.60 -19.92
N ARG A 61 -3.02 13.68 -19.13
CA ARG A 61 -1.82 14.48 -18.82
C ARG A 61 -0.78 13.66 -18.07
N LEU A 62 -1.20 12.92 -17.05
CA LEU A 62 -0.31 12.05 -16.27
C LEU A 62 0.31 10.96 -17.16
N ARG A 63 -0.48 10.30 -18.01
CA ARG A 63 0.03 9.29 -18.97
C ARG A 63 1.00 9.89 -19.99
N GLY A 64 0.68 11.06 -20.54
CA GLY A 64 1.56 11.75 -21.49
C GLY A 64 2.91 12.11 -20.86
N GLN A 65 2.89 12.63 -19.63
CA GLN A 65 4.12 12.93 -18.90
C GLN A 65 4.91 11.66 -18.57
N TYR A 66 4.23 10.61 -18.12
CA TYR A 66 4.86 9.31 -17.87
C TYR A 66 5.58 8.80 -19.11
N GLN A 67 4.92 8.80 -20.28
CA GLN A 67 5.51 8.33 -21.54
C GLN A 67 6.77 9.10 -21.93
N ALA A 68 6.83 10.40 -21.64
CA ALA A 68 8.01 11.22 -21.90
C ALA A 68 9.16 10.90 -20.93
N LEU A 69 8.87 10.69 -19.65
CA LEU A 69 9.87 10.43 -18.61
C LEU A 69 10.35 8.98 -18.60
N SER A 70 9.50 8.02 -18.97
CA SER A 70 9.79 6.58 -18.87
C SER A 70 10.85 6.09 -19.87
N GLN A 71 11.31 6.96 -20.78
CA GLN A 71 12.42 6.65 -21.69
C GLN A 71 13.76 6.55 -20.96
N ASP A 72 13.93 7.30 -19.86
CA ASP A 72 15.09 7.20 -18.98
C ASP A 72 14.73 6.38 -17.73
N PRO A 73 15.36 5.21 -17.51
CA PRO A 73 15.06 4.35 -16.35
C PRO A 73 15.36 5.02 -14.99
N ASN A 74 16.12 6.12 -14.96
CA ASN A 74 16.47 6.82 -13.73
C ASN A 74 15.52 7.99 -13.38
N SER A 75 14.56 8.31 -14.24
CA SER A 75 13.75 9.52 -14.10
C SER A 75 12.63 9.43 -13.05
N LEU A 76 12.09 8.23 -12.78
CA LEU A 76 10.96 8.01 -11.88
C LEU A 76 11.29 6.88 -10.88
N ALA A 77 12.02 7.20 -9.82
CA ALA A 77 12.46 6.23 -8.83
C ALA A 77 11.26 5.56 -8.13
N ASN A 78 10.21 6.33 -7.84
CA ASN A 78 8.93 5.82 -7.32
C ASN A 78 7.79 6.44 -8.14
N LEU A 79 7.39 5.78 -9.24
CA LEU A 79 6.41 6.29 -10.19
C LEU A 79 5.14 6.88 -9.55
N ASP A 80 4.58 6.16 -8.58
CA ASP A 80 3.34 6.50 -7.86
C ASP A 80 3.44 7.78 -7.05
N GLN A 81 4.63 8.13 -6.58
CA GLN A 81 4.91 9.34 -5.81
C GLN A 81 5.49 10.45 -6.69
N ASP A 82 6.47 10.14 -7.52
CA ASP A 82 7.22 11.09 -8.32
C ASP A 82 6.36 11.70 -9.42
N LEU A 83 5.48 10.94 -10.08
CA LEU A 83 4.69 11.47 -11.18
C LEU A 83 3.70 12.56 -10.74
N PRO A 84 2.88 12.39 -9.67
CA PRO A 84 2.07 13.48 -9.15
C PRO A 84 2.90 14.70 -8.72
N ASN A 85 4.00 14.48 -8.00
CA ASN A 85 4.88 15.58 -7.55
C ASN A 85 5.54 16.32 -8.73
N ASN A 86 5.91 15.60 -9.79
CA ASN A 86 6.43 16.18 -11.03
C ASN A 86 5.35 17.02 -11.73
N MET A 87 4.11 16.53 -11.73
CA MET A 87 2.98 17.18 -12.38
C MET A 87 2.28 18.26 -11.55
N ILE A 88 2.82 18.60 -10.37
CA ILE A 88 2.20 19.49 -9.37
C ILE A 88 1.77 20.87 -9.90
N HIS A 89 2.44 21.38 -10.95
CA HIS A 89 2.12 22.66 -11.59
C HIS A 89 1.04 22.56 -12.67
N GLN A 90 0.88 21.38 -13.28
CA GLN A 90 -0.10 21.12 -14.36
C GLN A 90 -1.39 20.48 -13.85
N VAL A 91 -1.28 19.70 -12.79
CA VAL A 91 -2.38 18.98 -12.14
C VAL A 91 -2.31 19.29 -10.65
N ALA A 92 -3.24 20.12 -10.18
CA ALA A 92 -3.22 20.63 -8.82
C ALA A 92 -3.33 19.51 -7.77
N ILE A 93 -2.54 19.63 -6.71
CA ILE A 93 -2.59 18.74 -5.55
C ILE A 93 -3.13 19.51 -4.35
N LYS A 94 -4.20 19.01 -3.75
CA LYS A 94 -4.61 19.48 -2.43
C LYS A 94 -3.73 18.83 -1.37
N SER A 95 -2.99 19.62 -0.60
CA SER A 95 -2.28 19.11 0.58
C SER A 95 -3.27 18.79 1.69
N LEU A 96 -3.29 17.53 2.12
CA LEU A 96 -4.02 17.10 3.30
C LEU A 96 -3.30 17.60 4.57
N PRO A 97 -4.04 17.87 5.67
CA PRO A 97 -3.44 18.17 6.98
C PRO A 97 -2.50 17.05 7.46
N ASP A 98 -1.43 17.43 8.15
CA ASP A 98 -0.37 16.49 8.59
C ASP A 98 -0.89 15.37 9.51
N GLU A 99 -2.02 15.57 10.20
CA GLU A 99 -2.67 14.53 11.03
C GLU A 99 -3.21 13.33 10.24
N TRP A 100 -3.36 13.45 8.92
CA TRP A 100 -3.90 12.36 8.10
C TRP A 100 -2.95 11.19 7.91
N LEU A 101 -1.63 11.43 7.97
CA LEU A 101 -0.65 10.37 7.81
C LEU A 101 0.54 10.62 8.72
N TRP A 102 0.85 9.64 9.55
CA TRP A 102 2.02 9.63 10.41
C TRP A 102 2.93 8.48 10.04
N CYS A 103 4.24 8.72 10.01
CA CYS A 103 5.25 7.66 10.02
C CYS A 103 6.34 8.00 11.03
N GLN A 104 6.77 6.99 11.80
CA GLN A 104 7.78 7.13 12.85
C GLN A 104 9.07 7.78 12.34
N THR A 105 9.53 7.44 11.14
CA THR A 105 10.76 7.96 10.57
C THR A 105 10.70 9.48 10.40
N TRP A 106 9.60 10.05 9.91
CA TRP A 106 9.58 11.47 9.49
C TRP A 106 8.83 12.39 10.44
N CYS A 107 7.84 11.86 11.15
CA CYS A 107 6.96 12.60 12.05
C CYS A 107 7.46 12.49 13.50
N SER A 108 7.10 13.47 14.35
CA SER A 108 7.52 13.48 15.75
C SER A 108 6.62 12.55 16.58
N ASP A 109 7.13 12.08 17.71
CA ASP A 109 6.33 11.22 18.60
C ASP A 109 5.14 11.98 19.19
N SER A 110 5.28 13.30 19.39
CA SER A 110 4.20 14.17 19.84
C SER A 110 3.01 14.26 18.87
N SER A 111 3.25 14.14 17.55
CA SER A 111 2.17 14.18 16.55
C SER A 111 1.43 12.85 16.44
N PHE A 112 1.98 11.75 16.98
CA PHE A 112 1.36 10.42 16.93
C PHE A 112 -0.05 10.42 17.54
N LYS A 113 -0.26 11.16 18.63
CA LYS A 113 -1.58 11.24 19.32
C LYS A 113 -2.71 11.83 18.46
N LYS A 114 -2.37 12.54 17.38
CA LYS A 114 -3.33 13.14 16.45
C LYS A 114 -3.43 12.36 15.13
N ALA A 115 -2.60 11.32 14.96
CA ALA A 115 -2.54 10.58 13.71
C ALA A 115 -3.86 9.86 13.45
N LYS A 116 -4.37 9.98 12.23
CA LYS A 116 -5.56 9.27 11.74
C LYS A 116 -5.19 7.97 11.02
N VAL A 117 -4.04 7.94 10.36
CA VAL A 117 -3.48 6.78 9.67
C VAL A 117 -1.98 6.73 9.96
N ILE A 118 -1.47 5.52 10.17
CA ILE A 118 -0.05 5.26 10.41
C ILE A 118 0.50 4.48 9.22
N ASP A 119 1.49 5.06 8.53
CA ASP A 119 2.30 4.33 7.55
C ASP A 119 3.55 3.77 8.23
N LEU A 120 3.76 2.46 8.07
CA LEU A 120 4.96 1.76 8.53
C LEU A 120 6.06 1.94 7.47
N CYS A 121 6.49 3.19 7.30
CA CYS A 121 7.44 3.58 6.27
C CYS A 121 8.87 3.09 6.62
N ASN A 122 9.68 2.91 5.58
CA ASN A 122 11.06 2.47 5.74
C ASN A 122 11.88 3.52 6.52
N ASN A 123 12.82 3.03 7.33
CA ASN A 123 13.79 3.88 8.01
C ASN A 123 15.14 3.83 7.25
N PRO A 124 15.70 4.93 6.77
CA PRO A 124 17.00 4.90 6.09
C PRO A 124 18.19 4.67 7.04
N MET A 125 17.99 4.83 8.36
CA MET A 125 19.03 4.60 9.38
C MET A 125 19.05 3.16 9.91
N THR A 126 17.96 2.41 9.78
CA THR A 126 17.82 1.06 10.34
C THR A 126 17.16 0.11 9.35
N LYS A 127 17.36 -1.20 9.50
CA LYS A 127 16.72 -2.23 8.66
C LYS A 127 15.71 -3.07 9.44
N GLU A 128 14.95 -2.43 10.34
CA GLU A 128 13.91 -3.11 11.11
C GLU A 128 12.85 -3.69 10.16
N ALA A 129 12.46 -4.95 10.38
CA ALA A 129 11.42 -5.60 9.60
C ALA A 129 10.04 -4.99 9.90
N LYS A 130 9.18 -4.90 8.88
CA LYS A 130 7.83 -4.32 9.02
C LYS A 130 6.97 -5.00 10.08
N LEU A 131 7.09 -6.32 10.23
CA LEU A 131 6.34 -7.08 11.25
C LEU A 131 6.74 -6.65 12.67
N THR A 132 8.05 -6.51 12.92
CA THR A 132 8.58 -6.02 14.20
C THR A 132 8.12 -4.59 14.47
N ALA A 133 8.19 -3.72 13.46
CA ALA A 133 7.74 -2.35 13.57
C ALA A 133 6.23 -2.26 13.85
N ALA A 134 5.40 -3.05 13.17
CA ALA A 134 3.95 -3.09 13.36
C ALA A 134 3.58 -3.39 14.82
N GLN A 135 4.13 -4.48 15.37
CA GLN A 135 3.88 -4.91 16.75
C GLN A 135 4.38 -3.94 17.82
N ARG A 136 5.40 -3.13 17.49
CA ARG A 136 6.02 -2.15 18.42
C ARG A 136 5.34 -0.78 18.36
N ILE A 137 4.99 -0.32 17.15
CA ILE A 137 4.46 1.03 16.90
C ILE A 137 2.95 1.09 17.13
N VAL A 138 2.22 0.04 16.74
CA VAL A 138 0.76 -0.01 16.77
C VAL A 138 0.32 -1.09 17.77
N PRO A 139 0.00 -0.72 19.03
CA PRO A 139 -0.31 -1.69 20.08
C PRO A 139 -1.44 -2.65 19.71
N GLU A 140 -2.49 -2.13 19.06
CA GLU A 140 -3.68 -2.88 18.64
C GLU A 140 -3.44 -3.82 17.44
N TRP A 141 -2.26 -3.77 16.80
CA TRP A 141 -1.96 -4.62 15.64
C TRP A 141 -2.05 -6.11 15.96
N LYS A 142 -1.60 -6.50 17.16
CA LYS A 142 -1.64 -7.90 17.62
C LYS A 142 -3.07 -8.40 17.78
N ASP A 143 -3.99 -7.52 18.18
CA ASP A 143 -5.38 -7.89 18.41
C ASP A 143 -6.07 -8.16 17.06
N TYR A 144 -5.84 -7.31 16.06
CA TYR A 144 -6.33 -7.56 14.69
C TYR A 144 -5.73 -8.82 14.07
N ASP A 145 -4.43 -9.06 14.24
CA ASP A 145 -3.77 -10.28 13.75
C ASP A 145 -4.39 -11.55 14.39
N VAL A 146 -4.68 -11.51 15.70
CA VAL A 146 -5.39 -12.60 16.39
C VAL A 146 -6.82 -12.76 15.89
N GLU A 147 -7.55 -11.67 15.66
CA GLU A 147 -8.92 -11.72 15.13
C GLU A 147 -8.98 -12.42 13.76
N ILE A 148 -8.06 -12.05 12.85
CA ILE A 148 -7.98 -12.66 11.51
C ILE A 148 -7.58 -14.13 11.59
N LYS A 149 -6.61 -14.49 12.44
CA LYS A 149 -6.22 -15.89 12.66
C LYS A 149 -7.38 -16.74 13.18
N ASN A 150 -8.15 -16.21 14.12
CA ASN A 150 -9.34 -16.88 14.64
C ASN A 150 -10.42 -17.06 13.57
N LEU A 151 -10.58 -16.09 12.67
CA LEU A 151 -11.49 -16.22 11.53
C LEU A 151 -11.01 -17.29 10.55
N MET A 152 -9.72 -17.32 10.23
CA MET A 152 -9.13 -18.34 9.34
C MET A 152 -9.33 -19.76 9.88
N MET A 153 -9.06 -19.99 11.16
CA MET A 153 -9.29 -21.30 11.80
C MET A 153 -10.76 -21.74 11.72
N LYS A 154 -11.71 -20.82 11.91
CA LYS A 154 -13.15 -21.13 11.79
C LYS A 154 -13.55 -21.53 10.37
N ILE A 155 -12.94 -20.93 9.35
CA ILE A 155 -13.19 -21.26 7.94
C ILE A 155 -12.63 -22.65 7.64
N GLU A 156 -11.39 -22.93 8.05
CA GLU A 156 -10.76 -24.25 7.86
C GLU A 156 -11.54 -25.36 8.57
N ASP A 157 -11.99 -25.12 9.81
CA ASP A 157 -12.80 -26.09 10.54
C ASP A 157 -14.13 -26.37 9.82
N HIS A 158 -14.78 -25.33 9.28
CA HIS A 158 -16.04 -25.48 8.53
C HIS A 158 -15.85 -26.27 7.24
N GLU A 159 -14.83 -25.96 6.46
CA GLU A 159 -14.48 -26.69 5.23
C GLU A 159 -14.17 -28.16 5.51
N ASN A 160 -13.43 -28.44 6.59
CA ASN A 160 -13.15 -29.80 7.01
C ASN A 160 -14.44 -30.53 7.42
N THR A 161 -15.32 -29.91 8.22
CA THR A 161 -16.62 -30.52 8.57
C THR A 161 -17.51 -30.78 7.36
N ASP A 162 -17.53 -29.88 6.38
CA ASP A 162 -18.30 -30.07 5.15
C ASP A 162 -17.73 -31.20 4.29
N HIS A 163 -16.40 -31.32 4.20
CA HIS A 163 -15.73 -32.43 3.53
C HIS A 163 -16.02 -33.77 4.22
N TYR A 164 -16.01 -33.83 5.55
CA TYR A 164 -16.40 -35.04 6.29
C TYR A 164 -17.89 -35.35 6.16
N ALA A 165 -18.77 -34.34 6.12
CA ALA A 165 -20.21 -34.51 5.90
C ALA A 165 -20.53 -35.01 4.49
N GLN A 166 -19.84 -34.52 3.46
CA GLN A 166 -19.99 -35.00 2.08
C GLN A 166 -19.39 -36.39 1.88
N ALA A 167 -18.24 -36.69 2.48
CA ALA A 167 -17.63 -38.02 2.43
C ALA A 167 -18.44 -39.08 3.20
N SER A 168 -19.11 -38.69 4.30
CA SER A 168 -20.02 -39.58 5.02
C SER A 168 -21.36 -39.78 4.29
N ALA A 169 -21.84 -38.77 3.56
CA ALA A 169 -23.02 -38.91 2.69
C ALA A 169 -22.77 -39.79 1.46
N SER A 170 -21.55 -39.85 0.93
CA SER A 170 -21.19 -40.68 -0.23
C SER A 170 -20.86 -42.14 0.12
N ASN A 171 -20.53 -42.45 1.37
CA ASN A 171 -20.20 -43.82 1.83
C ASN A 171 -21.44 -44.67 2.25
N GLY A 172 -22.66 -44.19 2.02
CA GLY A 172 -23.90 -44.90 2.36
C GLY A 172 -24.39 -45.98 1.38
N SER A 173 -23.54 -46.49 0.47
CA SER A 173 -23.92 -47.58 -0.45
C SER A 173 -22.84 -48.66 -0.53
N PRO A 174 -23.10 -49.92 -0.12
CA PRO A 174 -22.14 -51.00 -0.28
C PRO A 174 -22.10 -51.40 -1.75
N LYS A 175 -21.02 -51.06 -2.46
CA LYS A 175 -20.72 -51.65 -3.77
C LYS A 175 -19.76 -52.82 -3.59
N SER A 176 -20.31 -53.99 -3.88
CA SER A 176 -19.64 -55.25 -4.20
C SER A 176 -18.28 -55.05 -4.88
N SER A 177 -17.32 -55.81 -4.37
CA SER A 177 -16.01 -56.12 -4.95
C SER A 177 -16.04 -56.28 -6.47
N ASN A 178 -15.07 -55.68 -7.15
CA ASN A 178 -14.33 -56.35 -8.21
C ASN A 178 -12.94 -55.73 -8.36
N GLU A 179 -11.93 -56.59 -8.25
CA GLU A 179 -10.54 -56.34 -8.61
C GLU A 179 -10.43 -55.96 -10.09
N ASN A 180 -9.54 -55.01 -10.42
CA ASN A 180 -8.57 -55.17 -11.49
C ASN A 180 -7.53 -54.05 -11.45
N ASN A 181 -6.26 -54.48 -11.46
CA ASN A 181 -5.07 -53.68 -11.71
C ASN A 181 -5.20 -52.86 -13.00
N ASP A 182 -4.68 -51.63 -13.01
CA ASP A 182 -3.61 -51.28 -13.94
C ASP A 182 -2.90 -49.98 -13.55
N ASP A 183 -1.58 -50.09 -13.59
CA ASP A 183 -0.54 -49.13 -13.23
C ASP A 183 -0.25 -48.18 -14.41
N LYS A 184 -0.16 -46.86 -14.16
CA LYS A 184 0.63 -45.91 -14.97
C LYS A 184 0.73 -44.51 -14.34
N ASN A 185 1.76 -44.38 -13.50
CA ASN A 185 2.73 -43.30 -13.42
C ASN A 185 2.55 -42.10 -14.41
N MET A 186 2.29 -40.90 -13.89
CA MET A 186 2.47 -39.64 -14.62
C MET A 186 3.25 -38.65 -13.76
N LYS A 187 4.50 -38.40 -14.14
CA LYS A 187 5.39 -37.39 -13.57
C LYS A 187 4.90 -35.99 -13.99
N HIS A 188 4.86 -35.06 -13.04
CA HIS A 188 4.78 -33.63 -13.33
C HIS A 188 6.20 -33.04 -13.24
N GLU A 189 6.68 -32.48 -14.36
CA GLU A 189 7.79 -31.52 -14.39
C GLU A 189 7.18 -30.12 -14.32
N GLU A 190 7.62 -29.31 -13.35
CA GLU A 190 7.33 -27.87 -13.28
C GLU A 190 8.41 -27.08 -14.01
N LEU A 191 7.99 -26.03 -14.71
CA LEU A 191 8.78 -24.89 -15.18
C LEU A 191 8.58 -23.71 -14.23
#